data_AF-A0AAQ1SRX3-F1
#
_entry.id   AF-A0AAQ1SRX3-F1
#
_cell.length_a   1.000
_cell.length_b   1.000
_cell.length_c   1.000
_cell.angle_alpha   90.00
_cell.angle_beta   90.00
_cell.angle_gamma   90.00
#
_symmetry.space_group_name_H-M   'P 1'
#
loop_
_entity.id
_entity.type
_entity.pdbx_description
1 polymer ?
#
loop_
_entity_poly.entity_id
_entity_poly.type
_entity_poly.pdbx_seq_one_letter_code
_entity_poly.pdbx_strand_id
1 'polypeptide(L)' 'MQERKTYTREFKQRAASMVLDDHCSIPDVCASMDVGPTALRRWVDQVRKERQKGQPVAGTKAISDEQRELQQLRAKIKRL' A
#
# COMPACT_ATOMS: atom_id res chain seq x y z
N MET A 1 -12.57 15.40 18.45
CA MET A 1 -11.38 14.87 17.76
C MET A 1 -11.86 13.75 16.84
N GLN A 2 -11.60 13.80 15.53
CA GLN A 2 -11.91 12.67 14.66
C GLN A 2 -10.93 11.53 14.97
N GLU A 3 -11.46 10.35 15.30
CA GLU A 3 -10.64 9.16 15.50
C GLU A 3 -9.91 8.81 14.19
N ARG A 4 -8.61 8.56 14.30
CA ARG A 4 -7.80 8.16 13.15
C ARG A 4 -8.19 6.73 12.76
N LYS A 5 -8.94 6.60 11.67
CA LYS A 5 -9.19 5.29 11.04
C LYS A 5 -7.85 4.60 10.76
N THR A 6 -7.65 3.44 11.36
CA THR A 6 -6.45 2.61 11.17
C THR A 6 -6.81 1.48 10.22
N TYR A 7 -6.11 1.40 9.10
CA TYR A 7 -6.36 0.37 8.08
C TYR A 7 -5.29 -0.70 8.15
N THR A 8 -5.71 -1.97 8.05
CA THR A 8 -4.79 -3.09 7.90
C THR A 8 -4.02 -2.98 6.60
N ARG A 9 -2.90 -3.68 6.52
CA ARG A 9 -2.05 -3.65 5.32
C ARG A 9 -2.74 -4.29 4.12
N GLU A 10 -3.38 -5.44 4.32
CA GLU A 10 -4.13 -6.15 3.28
C GLU A 10 -5.25 -5.27 2.72
N PHE A 11 -5.91 -4.49 3.59
CA PHE A 11 -6.93 -3.53 3.17
C PHE A 11 -6.35 -2.44 2.25
N LYS A 12 -5.19 -1.87 2.61
CA LYS A 12 -4.51 -0.86 1.77
C LYS A 12 -4.08 -1.42 0.42
N GLN A 13 -3.55 -2.64 0.43
CA GLN A 13 -3.10 -3.33 -0.78
C GLN A 13 -4.27 -3.63 -1.71
N ARG A 14 -5.38 -4.17 -1.17
CA ARG A 14 -6.60 -4.41 -1.94
C ARG A 14 -7.16 -3.14 -2.57
N ALA A 15 -7.24 -2.05 -1.80
CA ALA A 15 -7.72 -0.77 -2.30
C ALA A 15 -6.83 -0.20 -3.41
N ALA A 16 -5.50 -0.33 -3.26
CA ALA A 16 -4.55 0.10 -4.29
C ALA A 16 -4.61 -0.78 -5.55
N SER A 17 -4.77 -2.10 -5.39
CA SER A 17 -4.93 -3.04 -6.50
C SER A 17 -6.20 -2.81 -7.30
N MET A 18 -7.32 -2.47 -6.67
CA MET A 18 -8.55 -2.11 -7.42
C MET A 18 -8.33 -0.92 -8.36
N VAL A 19 -7.50 0.05 -7.98
CA VAL A 19 -7.19 1.21 -8.83
C VAL A 19 -6.15 0.87 -9.90
N LEU A 20 -5.14 0.08 -9.56
CA LEU A 20 -4.00 -0.22 -10.43
C LEU A 20 -4.27 -1.37 -11.42
N ASP A 21 -4.94 -2.41 -10.97
CA ASP A 21 -5.16 -3.68 -11.66
C ASP A 21 -6.58 -3.74 -12.26
N ASP A 22 -7.61 -3.37 -11.48
CA ASP A 22 -9.02 -3.40 -11.93
C ASP A 22 -9.45 -2.07 -12.61
N HIS A 23 -8.53 -1.12 -12.78
CA HIS A 23 -8.75 0.20 -13.39
C HIS A 23 -9.94 0.99 -12.80
N CYS A 24 -10.33 0.71 -11.55
CA CYS A 24 -11.38 1.43 -10.87
C CYS A 24 -10.95 2.87 -10.58
N SER A 25 -11.90 3.80 -10.66
CA SER A 25 -11.61 5.19 -10.35
C SER A 25 -11.40 5.37 -8.84
N ILE A 26 -10.47 6.26 -8.45
CA ILE A 26 -10.25 6.62 -7.04
C ILE A 26 -11.57 6.96 -6.32
N PRO A 27 -12.49 7.80 -6.86
CA PRO A 27 -13.73 8.09 -6.15
C PRO A 27 -14.63 6.87 -5.96
N ASP A 28 -14.71 5.95 -6.92
CA ASP A 28 -15.51 4.73 -6.78
C ASP A 28 -14.95 3.82 -5.68
N VAL A 29 -13.63 3.64 -5.63
CA VAL A 29 -12.97 2.85 -4.59
C VAL A 29 -13.13 3.52 -3.21
N CYS A 30 -13.06 4.85 -3.15
CA CYS A 30 -13.31 5.58 -1.90
C CYS A 30 -14.73 5.39 -1.39
N ALA A 31 -15.73 5.43 -2.29
CA ALA A 31 -17.12 5.21 -1.95
C ALA A 31 -17.40 3.75 -1.54
N SER A 32 -16.81 2.79 -2.24
CA SER A 32 -17.00 1.36 -1.98
C SER A 32 -16.32 0.87 -0.70
N MET A 33 -15.14 1.41 -0.36
CA MET A 33 -14.33 0.95 0.77
C MET A 33 -14.35 1.91 1.97
N ASP A 34 -15.13 3.00 1.90
CA ASP A 34 -15.20 4.05 2.93
C ASP A 34 -13.81 4.62 3.30
N VAL A 35 -13.01 4.91 2.27
CA VAL A 35 -11.64 5.42 2.39
C VAL A 35 -11.57 6.88 1.95
N GLY A 36 -10.80 7.69 2.68
CA GLY A 36 -10.54 9.06 2.28
C GLY A 36 -9.68 9.15 1.00
N PRO A 37 -10.02 10.01 0.02
CA PRO A 37 -9.34 10.09 -1.27
C PRO A 37 -7.84 10.38 -1.16
N THR A 38 -7.45 11.21 -0.20
CA THR A 38 -6.03 11.51 0.07
C THR A 38 -5.27 10.28 0.56
N ALA A 39 -5.90 9.44 1.39
CA ALA A 39 -5.26 8.22 1.88
C ALA A 39 -5.09 7.21 0.74
N LEU A 40 -6.14 7.00 -0.06
CA LEU A 40 -6.12 6.08 -1.19
C LEU A 40 -5.06 6.48 -2.23
N ARG A 41 -5.00 7.76 -2.61
CA ARG A 41 -3.99 8.26 -3.56
C ARG A 41 -2.57 7.98 -3.07
N ARG A 42 -2.29 8.20 -1.79
CA ARG A 42 -0.97 7.90 -1.19
C ARG A 42 -0.64 6.41 -1.24
N TRP A 43 -1.60 5.52 -1.00
CA TRP A 43 -1.38 4.08 -1.09
C TRP A 43 -1.15 3.62 -2.51
N VAL A 44 -1.94 4.12 -3.47
CA VAL A 44 -1.75 3.84 -4.90
C VAL A 44 -0.37 4.29 -5.37
N ASP A 45 0.06 5.50 -5.03
CA ASP A 45 1.39 6.01 -5.37
C ASP A 45 2.49 5.17 -4.72
N GLN A 46 2.31 4.73 -3.49
CA GLN A 46 3.26 3.88 -2.79
C GLN A 46 3.37 2.50 -3.46
N VAL A 47 2.25 1.83 -3.73
CA VAL A 47 2.23 0.50 -4.40
C VAL A 47 2.81 0.60 -5.81
N ARG A 48 2.49 1.67 -6.56
CA ARG A 48 3.06 1.92 -7.87
C ARG A 48 4.59 2.09 -7.83
N LYS A 49 5.10 2.85 -6.86
CA LYS A 49 6.55 3.01 -6.64
C LYS A 49 7.22 1.71 -6.22
N GLU A 50 6.57 0.95 -5.34
CA GLU A 50 7.02 -0.38 -4.90
C GLU A 50 7.17 -1.34 -6.09
N ARG A 51 6.17 -1.37 -7.00
CA ARG A 51 6.22 -2.18 -8.23
C ARG A 51 7.28 -1.70 -9.22
N GLN A 52 7.46 -0.39 -9.40
CA GLN A 52 8.41 0.15 -10.38
C GLN A 52 9.87 0.14 -9.91
N LYS A 53 10.11 0.47 -8.64
CA LYS A 53 11.46 0.65 -8.09
C LYS A 53 11.93 -0.56 -7.27
N GLY A 54 11.07 -1.55 -7.05
CA GLY A 54 11.39 -2.76 -6.29
C GLY A 54 11.81 -2.48 -4.84
N GLN A 55 11.42 -1.32 -4.28
CA GLN A 55 11.65 -0.95 -2.89
C GLN A 55 10.53 -0.02 -2.38
N PRO A 56 10.06 -0.22 -1.14
CA PRO A 56 9.18 0.76 -0.48
C PRO A 56 9.94 2.06 -0.19
N VAL A 57 9.18 3.14 -0.02
CA VAL A 57 9.75 4.45 0.35
C VAL A 57 10.50 4.30 1.68
N ALA A 58 11.72 4.84 1.76
CA ALA A 58 12.57 4.77 2.94
C ALA A 58 11.80 5.21 4.20
N GLY A 59 11.82 4.37 5.24
CA GLY A 59 11.10 4.60 6.50
C GLY A 59 9.62 4.18 6.51
N THR A 60 9.09 3.62 5.42
CA THR A 60 7.71 3.10 5.36
C THR A 60 7.67 1.57 5.27
N LYS A 61 6.66 0.96 5.90
CA LYS A 61 6.39 -0.47 5.73
C LYS A 61 5.81 -0.69 4.33
N ALA A 62 6.30 -1.73 3.63
CA ALA A 62 5.80 -2.07 2.31
C ALA A 62 4.31 -2.40 2.35
N ILE A 63 3.54 -1.87 1.40
CA ILE A 63 2.13 -2.24 1.24
C ILE A 63 2.06 -3.56 0.46
N SER A 64 2.86 -3.74 -0.59
CA SER A 64 2.95 -4.96 -1.40
C SER A 64 3.58 -6.14 -0.62
N ASP A 65 3.01 -7.36 -0.79
CA ASP A 65 3.51 -8.62 -0.22
C ASP A 65 4.90 -9.00 -0.69
N GLU A 66 5.13 -8.91 -1.99
CA GLU A 66 6.43 -9.19 -2.60
C GLU A 66 7.56 -8.35 -1.98
N GLN A 67 7.30 -7.06 -1.75
CA GLN A 67 8.28 -6.14 -1.18
C GLN A 67 8.49 -6.33 0.32
N ARG A 68 7.52 -6.92 1.01
CA ARG A 68 7.69 -7.29 2.42
C ARG A 68 8.54 -8.54 2.56
N GLU A 69 8.29 -9.54 1.73
CA GLU A 69 9.09 -10.77 1.72
C GLU A 69 10.55 -10.45 1.42
N LEU A 70 10.82 -9.58 0.43
CA LEU A 70 12.16 -9.06 0.17
C LEU A 70 12.79 -8.36 1.38
N GLN A 71 12.04 -7.53 2.11
CA GLN A 71 12.57 -6.90 3.33
C GLN A 71 12.84 -7.89 4.46
N GLN A 72 11.94 -8.86 4.68
CA GLN A 72 12.14 -9.89 5.69
C GLN A 72 13.35 -10.76 5.37
N LEU A 73 13.52 -11.13 4.10
CA LEU A 73 14.68 -11.86 3.62
C LEU A 73 15.97 -11.05 3.79
N ARG A 74 15.98 -9.77 3.37
CA ARG A 74 17.13 -8.85 3.59
C ARG A 74 17.47 -8.69 5.07
N ALA A 75 16.48 -8.58 5.94
CA ALA A 75 16.68 -8.47 7.38
C ALA A 75 17.25 -9.77 7.99
N LYS A 76 16.82 -10.93 7.49
CA LYS A 76 17.36 -12.23 7.90
C LYS A 76 18.82 -12.39 7.50
N ILE A 77 19.18 -11.99 6.27
CA ILE A 77 20.58 -11.99 5.80
C ILE A 77 21.45 -11.07 6.65
N LYS A 78 20.98 -9.85 6.99
CA LYS A 78 21.73 -8.91 7.82
C LYS A 78 21.98 -9.39 9.26
N ARG A 79 21.17 -10.33 9.75
CA ARG A 79 21.28 -10.88 11.10
C ARG A 79 22.22 -12.10 11.18
N LEU A 80 22.58 -12.67 10.04
CA LEU A 80 23.63 -13.67 9.89
C LEU A 80 24.99 -12.99 9.75
#